data_AF-A0A8T1A0B4-F1
#
_entry.id   AF-A0A8T1A0B4-F1
#
_cell.length_a   1.000
_cell.length_b   1.000
_cell.length_c   1.000
_cell.angle_alpha   90.00
_cell.angle_beta   90.00
_cell.angle_gamma   90.00
#
_symmetry.space_group_name_H-M   'P 1'
#
loop_
_entity.id
_entity.type
_entity.pdbx_description
1 polymer ?
#
loop_
_entity_poly.entity_id
_entity_poly.type
_entity_poly.pdbx_seq_one_letter_code
_entity_poly.pdbx_strand_id
1 'polypeptide(L)' 'MTERETRLLRTATKGDHSARQLKNELSLSASVRTIQRVLAGVDWLIYTKMDNTLPLSAEDKKAW' A
#
# COMPACT_ATOMS: atom_id res chain seq x y z
N MET A 1 -2.28 -18.93 4.85
CA MET A 1 -1.35 -17.83 5.12
C MET A 1 0.07 -18.35 4.92
N THR A 2 0.73 -17.92 3.86
CA THR A 2 2.12 -18.27 3.54
C THR A 2 3.07 -17.42 4.39
N GLU A 3 4.28 -17.90 4.69
CA GLU A 3 5.27 -17.15 5.48
C GLU A 3 5.51 -15.72 4.95
N ARG A 4 5.47 -15.55 3.62
CA ARG A 4 5.57 -14.24 2.94
C ARG A 4 4.41 -13.30 3.30
N GLU A 5 3.19 -13.81 3.38
CA GLU A 5 1.99 -13.03 3.74
C GLU A 5 2.04 -12.64 5.22
N THR A 6 2.48 -13.56 6.09
CA THR A 6 2.65 -13.29 7.52
C THR A 6 3.70 -12.21 7.77
N ARG A 7 4.83 -12.25 7.04
CA ARG A 7 5.87 -11.21 7.14
C ARG A 7 5.36 -9.86 6.63
N LEU A 8 4.59 -9.86 5.54
CA LEU A 8 3.96 -8.67 4.99
C LEU A 8 2.99 -8.03 5.98
N LEU A 9 2.12 -8.84 6.58
CA LEU A 9 1.18 -8.40 7.61
C LEU A 9 1.91 -7.83 8.83
N ARG A 10 2.94 -8.52 9.32
CA ARG A 10 3.73 -8.07 10.46
C ARG A 10 4.42 -6.73 10.21
N THR A 11 4.96 -6.52 9.01
CA THR A 11 5.54 -5.22 8.63
C THR A 11 4.46 -4.16 8.49
N ALA A 12 3.32 -4.48 7.87
CA ALA A 12 2.19 -3.56 7.74
C ALA A 12 1.59 -3.14 9.09
N THR A 13 1.63 -3.99 10.11
CA THR A 13 1.19 -3.65 11.48
C THR A 13 2.19 -2.84 12.28
N LYS A 14 3.47 -2.82 11.87
CA LYS A 14 4.54 -2.18 12.65
C LYS A 14 4.56 -0.66 12.47
N GLY A 15 3.92 -0.13 11.42
CA GLY A 15 3.82 1.30 11.15
C GLY A 15 2.95 1.60 9.92
N ASP A 16 2.75 2.88 9.64
CA ASP A 16 2.00 3.38 8.48
C ASP A 16 2.80 3.21 7.18
N HIS A 17 2.86 1.97 6.68
CA HIS A 17 3.52 1.66 5.42
C HIS A 17 2.51 1.57 4.27
N SER A 18 2.74 2.32 3.20
CA SER A 18 2.00 2.11 1.95
C SER A 18 2.35 0.75 1.33
N ALA A 19 1.43 0.19 0.53
CA ALA A 19 1.67 -1.06 -0.20
C ALA A 19 2.92 -1.01 -1.11
N ARG A 20 3.31 0.20 -1.58
CA ARG A 20 4.54 0.40 -2.36
C ARG A 20 5.79 0.34 -1.48
N GLN A 21 5.75 0.94 -0.28
CA GLN A 21 6.85 0.84 0.69
C GLN A 21 7.02 -0.61 1.15
N LEU A 22 5.92 -1.30 1.47
CA LEU A 22 5.94 -2.72 1.84
C LEU A 22 6.58 -3.59 0.75
N LYS A 23 6.27 -3.34 -0.52
CA LYS A 23 6.90 -4.05 -1.64
C LYS A 23 8.41 -3.88 -1.65
N ASN A 24 8.89 -2.65 -1.47
CA ASN A 24 10.32 -2.32 -1.52
C ASN A 24 11.06 -2.88 -0.29
N GLU A 25 10.47 -2.75 0.89
CA GLU A 25 11.08 -3.19 2.16
C GLU A 25 11.17 -4.72 2.28
N LEU A 26 10.20 -5.42 1.70
CA LEU A 26 10.16 -6.88 1.68
C LEU A 26 10.76 -7.48 0.40
N SER A 27 11.27 -6.65 -0.51
CA SER A 27 11.79 -7.04 -1.83
C SER A 27 10.87 -8.04 -2.56
N LEU A 28 9.56 -7.79 -2.51
CA LEU A 28 8.56 -8.70 -3.08
C LEU A 28 8.51 -8.55 -4.59
N SER A 29 8.60 -9.67 -5.31
CA SER A 29 8.35 -9.71 -6.76
C SER A 29 6.87 -9.47 -7.12
N ALA A 30 5.98 -9.51 -6.12
CA ALA A 30 4.56 -9.31 -6.29
C ALA A 30 4.19 -7.86 -6.69
N SER A 31 3.07 -7.72 -7.38
CA SER A 31 2.53 -6.41 -7.72
C SER A 31 1.99 -5.70 -6.46
N VAL A 32 1.99 -4.37 -6.47
CA VAL A 32 1.35 -3.56 -5.41
C VAL A 32 -0.11 -3.95 -5.24
N ARG A 33 -0.80 -4.27 -6.35
CA ARG A 33 -2.21 -4.69 -6.34
C ARG A 33 -2.42 -6.04 -5.64
N THR A 34 -1.47 -6.96 -5.76
CA THR A 34 -1.50 -8.23 -5.03
C THR A 34 -1.38 -7.98 -3.53
N ILE A 35 -0.44 -7.13 -3.11
CA ILE A 35 -0.23 -6.75 -1.71
C ILE A 35 -1.51 -6.11 -1.14
N GLN A 36 -2.11 -5.17 -1.86
CA GLN A 36 -3.36 -4.53 -1.45
C GLN A 36 -4.50 -5.53 -1.24
N ARG A 37 -4.64 -6.53 -2.12
CA ARG A 37 -5.68 -7.57 -1.98
C ARG A 37 -5.45 -8.45 -0.76
N VAL A 38 -4.20 -8.82 -0.48
CA VAL A 38 -3.85 -9.59 0.71
C VAL A 38 -4.17 -8.78 1.97
N LEU A 39 -3.80 -7.51 2.01
CA LEU A 39 -4.09 -6.63 3.16
C LEU A 39 -5.59 -6.36 3.32
N ALA A 40 -6.32 -6.18 2.22
CA ALA A 40 -7.77 -5.95 2.25
C ALA A 40 -8.59 -7.20 2.64
N GLY A 41 -8.01 -8.39 2.48
CA GLY A 41 -8.63 -9.65 2.94
C GLY A 41 -8.45 -9.93 4.42
N VAL A 42 -7.86 -9.00 5.18
CA VAL A 42 -7.61 -9.18 6.62
C VAL A 42 -8.56 -8.28 7.40
N ASP A 43 -9.57 -8.89 8.02
CA ASP A 43 -10.69 -8.19 8.68
C ASP A 43 -10.25 -7.26 9.82
N TRP A 44 -9.14 -7.58 10.48
CA TRP A 44 -8.61 -6.80 11.60
C TRP A 44 -7.63 -5.70 11.17
N LEU A 45 -7.22 -5.68 9.89
CA LEU A 45 -6.30 -4.68 9.37
C LEU A 45 -7.05 -3.63 8.56
N ILE A 46 -7.21 -2.45 9.15
CA ILE A 46 -7.84 -1.31 8.47
C ILE A 46 -6.85 -0.71 7.48
N TYR A 47 -6.84 -1.25 6.25
CA TYR A 47 -6.08 -0.67 5.14
C TYR A 47 -6.85 0.48 4.51
N THR A 48 -6.51 1.72 4.89
CA THR A 48 -7.06 2.93 4.27
C THR A 48 -6.17 3.36 3.12
N LYS A 49 -6.77 3.62 1.95
CA LYS A 49 -6.06 4.23 0.83
C LYS A 49 -5.63 5.64 1.24
N MET A 50 -4.34 5.85 1.48
CA MET A 50 -3.79 7.20 1.57
C MET A 50 -3.94 7.88 0.21
N ASP A 51 -4.74 8.95 0.16
CA ASP A 51 -4.84 9.81 -1.00
C ASP A 51 -3.62 10.74 -1.02
N ASN A 52 -2.53 10.25 -1.61
CA ASN A 52 -1.29 11.02 -1.79
C ASN A 52 -1.37 11.94 -3.02
N THR A 53 -2.58 12.28 -3.45
CA THR A 53 -2.79 13.16 -4.60
C THR A 53 -2.49 14.58 -4.12
N LEU A 54 -1.40 15.17 -4.60
CA LEU A 54 -1.20 16.61 -4.41
C LEU A 54 -2.42 17.33 -5.01
N PRO A 55 -3.02 18.30 -4.31
CA PRO A 55 -4.08 19.09 -4.90
C PRO A 55 -3.54 19.72 -6.18
N LEU A 56 -4.15 19.39 -7.32
CA LEU A 56 -3.79 19.97 -8.61
C LEU A 56 -3.87 21.49 -8.49
N SER A 57 -2.75 22.17 -8.72
CA SER A 57 -2.72 23.62 -8.72
C SER A 57 -3.59 24.15 -9.86
N ALA A 58 -4.14 25.35 -9.70
CA ALA A 58 -4.90 26.00 -10.77
C ALA A 58 -4.07 26.15 -12.07
N GLU A 59 -2.75 26.15 -11.95
CA GLU A 59 -1.80 26.21 -13.07
C GLU A 59 -1.81 24.93 -13.92
N ASP A 60 -1.93 23.75 -13.31
CA ASP A 60 -2.03 22.46 -14.02
C ASP A 60 -3.37 22.30 -14.76
N LYS A 61 -4.44 22.95 -14.27
CA LYS A 61 -5.76 22.95 -14.92
C LYS A 61 -5.80 23.74 -16.22
N LYS A 62 -4.86 24.66 -16.45
CA LYS A 62 -4.86 25.53 -17.63
C LYS A 62 -4.26 24.88 -18.88
N ALA A 63 -3.61 23.72 -18.71
CA ALA A 63 -2.95 22.97 -19.77
C ALA A 63 -3.80 21.80 -20.32
N TRP A 64 -5.10 21.76 -20.03
CA TRP A 64 -6.04 20.71 -20.49
C TRP A 64 -7.09 21.28 -21.44
#